data_AF-A0A4Q0T8B6-F1
#
_entry.id   AF-A0A4Q0T8B6-F1
#
_cell.length_a   1.000
_cell.length_b   1.000
_cell.length_c   1.000
_cell.angle_alpha   90.00
_cell.angle_beta   90.00
_cell.angle_gamma   90.00
#
_symmetry.space_group_name_H-M   'P 1'
#
loop_
_entity.id
_entity.type
_entity.pdbx_description
1 polymer ?
#
loop_
_entity_poly.entity_id
_entity_poly.type
_entity_poly.pdbx_seq_one_letter_code
_entity_poly.pdbx_strand_id
1 'polypeptide(L)' 'MIDFDAVMHALQSPLSFNPEYSSIDHLHPNDEGYKVMADSIRLNLFDERWE' A
#
# COMPACT_ATOMS: atom_id res chain seq x y z
N MET A 1 7.79 10.37 -2.04
CA MET A 1 7.23 9.74 -0.83
C MET A 1 5.90 9.11 -1.22
N ILE A 2 5.65 7.85 -0.85
CA ILE A 2 4.40 7.14 -1.12
C ILE A 2 3.57 7.18 0.16
N ASP A 3 2.29 7.52 0.05
CA ASP A 3 1.35 7.52 1.18
C ASP A 3 0.66 6.17 1.27
N PHE A 4 1.25 5.25 2.05
CA PHE A 4 0.67 3.93 2.24
C PHE A 4 -0.56 3.92 3.16
N ASP A 5 -0.73 4.94 4.00
CA ASP A 5 -1.94 5.07 4.82
C ASP A 5 -3.14 5.31 3.91
N ALA A 6 -3.02 6.23 2.94
CA ALA A 6 -4.04 6.47 1.93
C ALA A 6 -4.38 5.22 1.10
N VAL A 7 -3.38 4.38 0.82
CA VAL A 7 -3.53 3.16 0.01
C VAL A 7 -4.21 2.02 0.78
N MET A 8 -3.95 1.93 2.09
CA MET A 8 -4.34 0.77 2.91
C MET A 8 -5.59 0.99 3.76
N HIS A 9 -6.01 2.23 4.01
CA HIS A 9 -7.13 2.49 4.91
C HIS A 9 -8.51 2.17 4.32
N ALA A 10 -9.48 1.86 5.19
CA ALA A 10 -10.88 1.71 4.81
C ALA A 10 -11.53 3.09 4.63
N LEU A 11 -12.19 3.36 3.50
CA LEU A 11 -12.84 4.66 3.22
C LEU A 11 -13.83 5.11 4.32
N GLN A 12 -14.51 4.16 4.97
CA GLN A 12 -15.48 4.41 6.04
C GLN A 12 -14.84 4.44 7.44
N SER A 13 -13.60 3.95 7.57
CA SER A 13 -12.84 3.94 8.83
C SER A 13 -11.35 4.17 8.52
N PRO A 14 -10.92 5.42 8.32
CA PRO A 14 -9.56 5.73 7.86
C PRO A 14 -8.45 5.33 8.83
N LEU A 15 -8.79 5.05 10.10
CA LEU A 15 -7.85 4.58 11.12
C LEU A 15 -7.70 3.05 11.15
N SER A 16 -8.31 2.36 10.18
CA SER A 16 -8.31 0.90 10.09
C SER A 16 -7.89 0.47 8.69
N PHE A 17 -7.19 -0.66 8.60
CA PHE A 17 -6.96 -1.27 7.29
C PHE A 17 -8.29 -1.59 6.61
N ASN A 18 -8.31 -1.47 5.29
CA ASN A 18 -9.36 -2.07 4.48
C ASN A 18 -9.40 -3.58 4.79
N PRO A 19 -10.56 -4.15 5.20
CA PRO A 19 -10.69 -5.58 5.47
C PRO A 19 -10.21 -6.47 4.32
N GLU A 20 -10.32 -6.01 3.07
CA GLU A 20 -9.83 -6.73 1.90
C GLU A 20 -8.30 -6.88 1.88
N TYR A 21 -7.58 -5.97 2.53
CA TYR A 21 -6.11 -5.89 2.51
C TYR A 21 -5.48 -6.31 3.84
N SER A 22 -6.28 -6.56 4.88
CA SER A 22 -5.81 -6.88 6.24
C SER A 22 -5.65 -8.39 6.44
N SER A 23 -4.60 -8.78 7.16
CA SER A 23 -4.47 -10.13 7.71
C SER A 23 -5.27 -10.29 9.01
N ILE A 24 -5.35 -11.51 9.54
CA ILE A 24 -6.11 -11.83 10.76
C ILE A 24 -5.56 -11.18 12.04
N ASP A 25 -4.33 -10.67 12.02
CA ASP A 25 -3.75 -9.96 13.17
C ASP A 25 -4.02 -8.46 13.14
N HIS A 26 -4.65 -7.96 12.07
CA HIS A 26 -4.95 -6.56 11.84
C HIS A 26 -3.74 -5.61 11.91
N LEU A 27 -2.53 -6.16 11.84
CA LEU A 27 -1.26 -5.42 11.83
C LEU A 27 -0.57 -5.56 10.48
N HIS A 28 -0.58 -6.76 9.91
CA HIS A 28 0.05 -7.04 8.63
C HIS A 28 -0.96 -6.99 7.47
N PRO A 29 -0.54 -6.51 6.28
CA PRO A 29 -1.28 -6.74 5.06
C PRO A 29 -1.39 -8.24 4.75
N ASN A 30 -2.46 -8.64 4.06
CA ASN A 30 -2.51 -9.92 3.36
C ASN A 30 -1.86 -9.79 1.96
N ASP A 31 -1.94 -10.85 1.15
CA ASP A 31 -1.33 -10.87 -0.19
C ASP A 31 -1.84 -9.74 -1.11
N GLU A 32 -3.15 -9.46 -1.10
CA GLU A 32 -3.74 -8.36 -1.88
C GLU A 32 -3.29 -7.00 -1.35
N GLY A 33 -3.18 -6.85 -0.02
CA GLY A 33 -2.63 -5.64 0.59
C GLY A 33 -1.19 -5.37 0.16
N TYR A 34 -0.32 -6.39 0.18
CA TYR A 34 1.04 -6.25 -0.32
C TYR A 34 1.09 -5.92 -1.82
N LYS A 35 0.20 -6.54 -2.62
CA LYS A 35 0.10 -6.27 -4.05
C LYS A 35 -0.27 -4.80 -4.31
N VAL A 36 -1.27 -4.26 -3.63
CA VAL A 36 -1.70 -2.86 -3.82
C VAL A 36 -0.61 -1.89 -3.34
N MET A 37 0.10 -2.19 -2.25
CA MET A 37 1.28 -1.41 -1.85
C MET A 37 2.36 -1.42 -2.93
N ALA A 38 2.69 -2.59 -3.50
CA ALA A 38 3.67 -2.71 -4.56
C ALA A 38 3.25 -1.94 -5.83
N ASP A 39 2.00 -2.04 -6.25
CA ASP A 39 1.45 -1.36 -7.43
C ASP A 39 1.47 0.18 -7.28
N SER A 40 1.52 0.71 -6.04
CA SER A 40 1.65 2.15 -5.78
C SER A 40 3.08 2.69 -5.96
N ILE A 41 4.07 1.82 -6.10
CA ILE A 41 5.47 2.19 -6.35
C ILE A 41 5.66 2.49 -7.83
N ARG A 42 5.85 3.77 -8.16
CA ARG A 42 6.20 4.19 -9.52
C ARG A 42 7.67 3.83 -9.81
N LEU A 43 7.90 2.80 -10.61
CA LEU A 43 9.26 2.33 -10.93
C LEU A 43 10.07 3.30 -11.79
N ASN A 44 9.39 4.17 -12.54
CA ASN A 44 10.04 5.18 -13.38
C ASN A 44 10.80 6.27 -12.58
N LEU A 45 10.70 6.27 -11.25
CA LEU A 45 11.55 7.06 -10.37
C LEU A 45 13.05 6.75 -10.54
N PHE A 46 13.38 5.59 -11.11
CA PHE A 46 14.76 5.14 -11.32
C PHE A 46 15.22 5.26 -12.78
N ASP A 47 14.40 5.83 -13.66
CA ASP A 47 14.71 5.92 -15.10
C ASP A 47 15.75 7.01 -15.43
N GLU A 48 16.13 7.85 -14.46
CA GLU A 48 17.26 8.76 -14.62
C GLU A 48 18.56 7.95 -14.70
N ARG A 49 19.05 7.76 -15.93
CA ARG A 49 20.42 7.34 -16.17
C ARG A 49 21.34 8.42 -15.65
N TRP A 50 22.10 8.11 -14.61
CA TRP A 50 23.24 8.92 -14.20
C TRP A 50 24.25 8.92 -15.36
N GLU A 51 24.36 10.05 -16.08
CA GLU A 51 25.43 10.33 -17.05
C GLU A 51 26.69 10.88 -16.35
#